data_AF-A0A1G7VMA8-F1
#
_entry.id   AF-A0A1G7VMA8-F1
#
_cell.length_a   1.000
_cell.length_b   1.000
_cell.length_c   1.000
_cell.angle_alpha   90.00
_cell.angle_beta   90.00
_cell.angle_gamma   90.00
#
_symmetry.space_group_name_H-M   'P 1'
#
loop_
_entity.id
_entity.type
_entity.pdbx_description
1 polymer ?
#
loop_
_entity_poly.entity_id
_entity_poly.type
_entity_poly.pdbx_seq_one_letter_code
_entity_poly.pdbx_strand_id
1 'polypeptide(L)'
;MTRYARKCSVDGKGMNSGFLFENEMYYCKNEEQAKEYVESLGLNWVKELKTIHTKKEWFYYTEWEEIDEDEFFDSHGNTYKLCLNCRKAVRVYTDFNMCKCENHL
;
A
#
# COMPACT_ATOMS: atom_id res chain seq x y z
N MET A 1 2.18 -16.88 -4.34
CA MET A 1 2.55 -15.48 -4.01
C MET A 1 1.40 -14.89 -3.21
N THR A 2 1.68 -14.39 -2.01
CA THR A 2 0.69 -13.66 -1.20
C THR A 2 0.48 -12.28 -1.83
N ARG A 3 -0.78 -11.88 -1.97
CA ARG A 3 -1.16 -10.58 -2.51
C ARG A 3 -1.43 -9.60 -1.37
N TYR A 4 -1.03 -8.36 -1.57
CA TYR A 4 -1.23 -7.28 -0.62
C TYR A 4 -1.90 -6.09 -1.29
N ALA A 5 -2.78 -5.41 -0.55
CA ALA A 5 -3.59 -4.30 -1.03
C ALA A 5 -2.81 -2.99 -1.14
N ARG A 6 -1.81 -2.78 -0.27
CA ARG A 6 -1.00 -1.56 -0.24
C ARG A 6 0.49 -1.86 -0.20
N LYS A 7 1.29 -0.85 -0.52
CA LYS A 7 2.74 -0.87 -0.44
C LYS A 7 3.18 0.08 0.67
N CYS A 8 3.95 -0.42 1.61
CA CYS A 8 4.52 0.39 2.69
C CYS A 8 5.45 1.46 2.10
N SER A 9 5.25 2.71 2.47
CA SER A 9 6.08 3.83 2.00
C SER A 9 7.50 3.80 2.61
N VAL A 10 7.66 3.14 3.76
CA VAL A 10 8.95 3.07 4.48
C VAL A 10 9.86 1.98 3.91
N ASP A 11 9.37 0.74 3.77
CA ASP A 11 10.20 -0.41 3.37
C ASP A 11 9.88 -0.95 1.96
N GLY A 12 8.88 -0.37 1.29
CA GLY A 12 8.45 -0.75 -0.04
C GLY A 12 7.72 -2.08 -0.11
N LYS A 13 7.49 -2.83 0.98
CA LYS A 13 6.89 -4.17 0.90
C LYS A 13 5.36 -4.11 0.95
N GLY A 14 4.71 -5.15 0.43
CA GLY A 14 3.27 -5.32 0.55
C GLY A 14 2.77 -5.38 1.99
N MET A 15 1.60 -4.79 2.24
CA MET A 15 0.89 -4.77 3.52
C MET A 15 -0.64 -4.78 3.32
N ASN A 16 -1.35 -5.38 4.29
CA ASN A 16 -2.83 -5.41 4.34
C ASN A 16 -3.40 -4.71 5.59
N SER A 17 -2.55 -4.19 6.46
CA SER A 17 -2.97 -3.36 7.58
C SER A 17 -1.87 -2.42 7.99
N GLY A 18 -2.24 -1.31 8.62
CA GLY A 18 -1.30 -0.31 9.09
C GLY A 18 -1.92 1.08 9.16
N PHE A 19 -1.07 2.09 9.27
CA PHE A 19 -1.47 3.49 9.30
C PHE A 19 -1.47 4.08 7.90
N LEU A 20 -2.54 4.82 7.58
CA LEU A 20 -2.67 5.64 6.39
C LEU A 20 -2.70 7.10 6.78
N PHE A 21 -1.85 7.91 6.16
CA PHE A 21 -1.88 9.36 6.23
C PHE A 21 -2.56 9.91 4.96
N GLU A 22 -3.80 10.37 5.08
CA GLU A 22 -4.70 10.63 3.93
C GLU A 22 -4.14 11.63 2.92
N ASN A 23 -3.47 12.68 3.41
CA ASN A 23 -3.03 13.78 2.55
C ASN A 23 -1.95 13.37 1.53
N GLU A 24 -1.11 12.38 1.87
CA GLU A 24 0.04 12.02 1.06
C GLU A 24 -0.01 10.56 0.56
N MET A 25 -1.09 9.84 0.87
CA MET A 25 -1.19 8.40 0.60
C MET A 25 0.05 7.66 1.15
N TYR A 26 0.48 8.03 2.35
CA TYR A 26 1.65 7.46 3.00
C TYR A 26 1.22 6.29 3.88
N TYR A 27 1.85 5.11 3.69
CA TYR A 27 1.46 3.88 4.36
C TYR A 27 2.57 3.37 5.27
N CYS A 28 2.25 3.17 6.55
CA CYS A 28 3.16 2.60 7.56
C CYS A 28 2.61 1.28 8.08
N LYS A 29 3.46 0.26 8.24
CA LYS A 29 3.02 -1.06 8.73
C LYS A 29 2.71 -1.10 10.21
N ASN A 30 3.36 -0.25 11.00
CA ASN A 30 3.28 -0.30 12.45
C ASN A 30 3.35 1.11 13.05
N GLU A 31 3.11 1.17 14.35
CA GLU A 31 3.07 2.41 15.12
C GLU A 31 4.41 3.14 15.13
N GLU A 32 5.53 2.41 15.21
CA GLU A 32 6.86 2.99 15.21
C GLU A 32 7.14 3.78 13.94
N GLN A 33 6.84 3.20 12.78
CA GLN A 33 6.95 3.87 11.48
C GLN A 33 6.03 5.09 11.36
N ALA A 34 4.80 4.98 11.87
CA ALA A 34 3.86 6.11 11.89
C ALA A 34 4.36 7.25 12.79
N LYS A 35 4.88 6.92 13.97
CA LYS A 35 5.48 7.86 14.90
C LYS A 35 6.67 8.57 14.27
N GLU A 36 7.61 7.83 13.69
CA GLU A 36 8.78 8.39 13.01
C GLU A 36 8.36 9.37 11.91
N TYR A 37 7.34 9.02 11.12
CA TYR A 37 6.81 9.89 10.08
C TYR A 37 6.21 11.19 10.66
N VAL A 38 5.35 11.10 11.68
CA VAL A 38 4.78 12.28 12.35
C VAL A 38 5.87 13.19 12.93
N GLU A 39 6.86 12.61 13.60
CA GLU A 39 7.97 13.37 14.19
C GLU A 39 8.88 13.98 13.12
N SER A 40 9.02 13.35 11.94
CA SER A 40 9.75 13.92 10.80
C SER A 40 9.12 15.19 10.24
N LEU A 41 7.80 15.36 10.42
CA LEU A 41 7.06 16.58 10.06
C LEU A 41 7.15 17.67 11.14
N GLY A 42 7.91 17.44 12.22
CA GLY A 42 8.02 18.36 13.35
C GLY A 42 6.81 18.37 14.27
N LEU A 43 5.93 17.37 14.17
CA LEU A 43 4.74 17.21 15.01
C LEU A 43 5.01 16.30 16.20
N ASN A 44 4.12 16.33 17.20
CA ASN A 44 4.27 15.50 18.39
C ASN A 44 3.29 14.33 18.36
N TRP A 45 3.80 13.11 18.24
CA TRP A 45 3.02 11.87 18.18
C TRP A 45 1.90 11.78 19.24
N VAL A 46 2.22 12.07 20.51
CA VAL A 46 1.25 11.98 21.62
C VAL A 46 0.12 13.00 21.50
N LYS A 47 0.39 14.19 20.94
CA LYS A 47 -0.66 15.17 20.64
C LYS A 47 -1.50 14.73 19.44
N GLU A 48 -0.86 14.25 18.39
CA GLU A 48 -1.54 13.83 17.16
C GLU A 48 -2.44 12.61 17.38
N LEU A 49 -2.02 11.64 18.21
CA LEU A 49 -2.86 10.50 18.60
C LEU A 49 -4.20 10.91 19.23
N LYS A 50 -4.26 12.06 19.92
CA LYS A 50 -5.50 12.57 20.52
C LYS A 50 -6.47 13.15 19.49
N THR A 51 -6.04 13.30 18.24
CA THR A 51 -6.87 13.81 17.15
C THR A 51 -7.58 12.69 16.39
N ILE A 52 -7.21 11.42 16.62
CA ILE A 52 -7.89 10.25 16.06
C ILE A 52 -9.38 10.27 16.47
N HIS A 53 -10.26 9.94 15.54
CA HIS A 53 -11.73 10.03 15.67
C HIS A 53 -12.27 11.44 15.94
N THR A 54 -11.48 12.49 15.64
CA THR A 54 -11.94 13.88 15.67
C THR A 54 -11.95 14.47 14.27
N LYS A 55 -12.55 15.65 14.10
CA LYS A 55 -12.49 16.40 12.82
C LYS A 55 -11.09 16.83 12.39
N LYS A 56 -10.08 16.62 13.24
CA LYS A 56 -8.67 16.93 12.99
C LYS A 56 -7.84 15.68 12.69
N GLU A 57 -8.47 14.51 12.65
CA GLU A 57 -7.81 13.27 12.23
C GLU A 57 -7.28 13.43 10.81
N TRP A 58 -6.01 13.14 10.62
CA TRP A 58 -5.32 13.17 9.32
C TRP A 58 -4.55 11.87 9.04
N PHE A 59 -4.61 10.94 10.00
CA PHE A 59 -4.10 9.59 9.86
C PHE A 59 -4.87 8.66 10.80
N TYR A 60 -4.98 7.40 10.39
CA TYR A 60 -5.68 6.37 11.16
C TYR A 60 -5.12 4.99 10.85
N TYR A 61 -5.31 4.05 11.77
CA TYR A 61 -5.03 2.64 11.52
C TYR A 61 -6.21 2.02 10.77
N THR A 62 -5.91 1.18 9.78
CA THR A 62 -6.91 0.48 9.00
C THR A 62 -6.38 -0.85 8.47
N GLU A 63 -7.31 -1.70 8.06
CA GLU A 63 -7.03 -3.00 7.44
C GLU A 63 -7.74 -3.03 6.09
N TRP A 64 -7.05 -3.53 5.07
CA TRP A 64 -7.53 -3.64 3.70
C TRP A 64 -7.77 -5.12 3.39
N GLU A 65 -9.04 -5.51 3.44
CA GLU A 65 -9.48 -6.86 3.05
C GLU A 65 -9.60 -7.00 1.53
N GLU A 66 -9.98 -5.91 0.85
CA GLU A 66 -10.11 -5.87 -0.60
C GLU A 66 -8.75 -5.64 -1.26
N ILE A 67 -8.32 -6.66 -1.98
CA ILE A 67 -7.16 -6.57 -2.87
C ILE A 67 -7.69 -6.09 -4.21
N ASP A 68 -7.28 -4.89 -4.61
CA ASP A 68 -7.62 -4.34 -5.90
C ASP A 68 -7.26 -5.35 -7.01
N GLU A 69 -8.26 -5.72 -7.81
CA GLU A 69 -8.08 -6.69 -8.90
C GLU A 69 -7.19 -6.12 -10.02
N ASP A 70 -7.10 -4.79 -10.11
CA ASP A 70 -6.34 -4.10 -11.12
C ASP A 70 -4.87 -3.95 -10.71
N GLU A 71 -4.57 -3.74 -9.42
CA GLU A 71 -3.19 -3.58 -8.94
C GLU A 71 -2.98 -4.12 -7.52
N PHE A 72 -1.98 -5.00 -7.36
CA PHE A 72 -1.63 -5.56 -6.04
C PHE A 72 -0.13 -5.78 -5.88
N PHE A 73 0.30 -5.97 -4.64
CA PHE A 73 1.71 -6.07 -4.27
C PHE A 73 2.08 -7.44 -3.70
N ASP A 74 3.36 -7.81 -3.75
CA ASP A 74 3.89 -8.96 -3.01
C ASP A 74 4.70 -8.54 -1.76
N SER A 75 5.15 -9.51 -0.98
CA SER A 75 5.95 -9.29 0.24
C SER A 75 7.30 -8.61 -0.01
N HIS A 76 7.75 -8.52 -1.27
CA HIS A 76 8.97 -7.85 -1.68
C HIS A 76 8.70 -6.47 -2.29
N GLY A 77 7.44 -6.06 -2.41
CA GLY A 77 7.08 -4.74 -2.95
C GLY A 77 6.93 -4.70 -4.47
N ASN A 78 6.91 -5.86 -5.12
CA ASN A 78 6.68 -5.91 -6.56
C ASN A 78 5.21 -5.66 -6.85
N THR A 79 4.94 -4.83 -7.86
CA THR A 79 3.59 -4.50 -8.31
C THR A 79 3.16 -5.47 -9.41
N TYR A 80 1.90 -5.89 -9.36
CA TYR A 80 1.28 -6.78 -10.33
C TYR A 80 -0.09 -6.28 -10.75
N LYS A 81 -0.49 -6.60 -11.98
CA LYS A 81 -1.87 -6.49 -12.47
C LYS A 81 -2.36 -7.83 -12.98
N LEU A 82 -3.68 -8.01 -13.06
CA LEU A 82 -4.25 -9.18 -13.74
C LEU A 82 -4.27 -8.95 -15.25
N CYS A 83 -3.74 -9.90 -16.01
CA CYS A 83 -3.91 -9.89 -17.46
C CYS A 83 -5.39 -10.02 -17.82
N LEU A 84 -5.93 -9.13 -18.65
CA LEU A 84 -7.33 -9.18 -19.06
C LEU A 84 -7.68 -10.45 -19.86
N ASN A 85 -6.71 -11.03 -20.59
CA ASN A 85 -6.95 -12.22 -21.42
C ASN A 85 -6.99 -13.53 -20.62
N CYS A 86 -6.01 -13.74 -19.72
CA CYS A 86 -5.85 -15.02 -19.01
C CYS A 86 -6.00 -14.93 -17.48
N ARG A 87 -6.25 -13.72 -16.95
CA ARG A 87 -6.39 -13.41 -15.51
C ARG A 87 -5.20 -13.84 -14.64
N LYS A 88 -4.04 -14.07 -15.26
CA LYS A 88 -2.77 -14.34 -14.54
C LYS A 88 -2.12 -13.03 -14.09
N ALA A 89 -1.43 -13.09 -12.96
CA ALA A 89 -0.65 -11.97 -12.44
C ALA A 89 0.54 -11.67 -13.37
N VAL A 90 0.69 -10.39 -13.76
CA VAL A 90 1.80 -9.89 -14.57
C VAL A 90 2.54 -8.85 -13.74
N ARG A 91 3.86 -9.02 -13.58
CA ARG A 91 4.70 -8.05 -12.86
C ARG A 91 4.84 -6.79 -13.69
N VAL A 92 4.55 -5.65 -13.09
CA VAL A 92 4.66 -4.33 -13.72
C VAL A 92 6.09 -3.83 -13.55
N TYR A 93 6.83 -3.72 -14.65
CA TYR A 93 8.11 -3.01 -14.69
C TYR A 93 7.91 -1.79 -15.55
N THR A 94 7.72 -0.65 -14.90
CA THR A 94 7.70 0.76 -15.37
C THR A 94 7.15 1.11 -16.76
N ASP A 95 7.34 0.36 -17.85
CA ASP A 95 6.80 0.65 -19.19
C ASP A 95 6.46 -0.57 -20.07
N PHE A 96 6.64 -1.82 -19.62
CA PHE A 96 6.38 -3.01 -20.46
C PHE A 96 5.54 -4.09 -19.75
N ASN A 97 4.21 -3.95 -19.84
CA ASN A 97 3.24 -4.94 -19.39
C ASN A 97 3.11 -6.09 -20.40
N MET A 98 4.05 -7.02 -20.45
CA MET A 98 3.95 -8.16 -21.38
C MET A 98 3.55 -9.45 -20.67
N CYS A 99 2.25 -9.75 -20.67
CA CYS A 99 1.81 -11.15 -20.56
C CYS A 99 2.18 -11.87 -21.84
N LYS A 100 3.02 -12.92 -21.76
CA LYS A 100 3.25 -13.87 -22.86
C LYS A 100 2.11 -14.87 -22.98
N CYS A 101 0.87 -14.40 -22.94
CA CYS A 101 -0.25 -15.26 -23.26
C CYS A 101 -0.18 -15.46 -24.78
N GLU A 102 0.36 -16.60 -25.22
CA GLU A 102 0.44 -16.98 -26.63
C GLU A 102 -0.97 -16.89 -27.22
N ASN A 103 -1.18 -15.93 -28.12
CA ASN A 103 -2.31 -15.96 -29.03
C ASN A 103 -2.02 -17.12 -30.01
N HIS A 104 -2.42 -18.33 -29.62
CA HIS A 104 -2.77 -19.34 -30.60
C HIS A 104 -4.10 -18.90 -31.24
N LEU A 105 -3.99 -18.03 -32.24
CA LEU A 105 -4.96 -17.91 -33.32
C LEU A 105 -4.36 -18.60 -34.55
#